data_AF-A0A932HLL6-F1
#
_entry.id   AF-A0A932HLL6-F1
#
_cell.length_a   1.000
_cell.length_b   1.000
_cell.length_c   1.000
_cell.angle_alpha   90.00
_cell.angle_beta   90.00
_cell.angle_gamma   90.00
#
_symmetry.space_group_name_H-M   'P 1'
#
loop_
_entity.id
_entity.type
_entity.pdbx_description
1 polymer ?
#
loop_
_entity_poly.entity_id
_entity_poly.type
_entity_poly.pdbx_seq_one_letter_code
_entity_poly.pdbx_strand_id
1 'polypeptide(L)'
;MARRTHRLRVTASLDAGVVKALDDLAKRRGLSSRSRALEAALSYWITEQERRRVEEEVEAYYRGRTGREKREDKEWAEFTSRSSRHLGADE
;
A
#
# COMPACT_ATOMS: atom_id res chain seq x y z
N MET A 1 1.86 26.51 -17.10
CA MET A 1 0.99 25.87 -18.11
C MET A 1 -0.04 25.00 -17.39
N ALA A 2 -1.33 25.30 -17.50
CA ALA A 2 -2.38 24.50 -16.87
C ALA A 2 -2.42 23.12 -17.55
N ARG A 3 -2.27 22.04 -16.78
CA ARG A 3 -2.53 20.67 -17.25
C ARG A 3 -3.96 20.63 -17.79
N ARG A 4 -4.14 20.49 -19.11
CA ARG A 4 -5.44 20.18 -19.70
C ARG A 4 -5.86 18.80 -19.20
N THR A 5 -6.71 18.78 -18.17
CA THR A 5 -7.39 17.56 -17.73
C THR A 5 -8.39 17.19 -18.81
N HIS A 6 -8.04 16.23 -19.66
CA HIS A 6 -8.97 15.66 -20.64
C HIS A 6 -10.08 14.93 -19.90
N ARG A 7 -11.28 15.52 -19.87
CA ARG A 7 -12.46 14.89 -19.30
C ARG A 7 -13.07 13.94 -20.32
N LEU A 8 -13.06 12.65 -20.03
CA LEU A 8 -13.73 11.63 -20.83
C LEU A 8 -15.13 11.37 -20.28
N ARG A 9 -16.10 11.19 -21.19
CA ARG A 9 -17.45 10.76 -20.81
C ARG A 9 -17.55 9.26 -20.97
N VAL A 10 -17.93 8.57 -19.90
CA VAL A 10 -18.11 7.12 -19.88
C VAL A 10 -19.55 6.82 -19.48
N THR A 11 -20.16 5.84 -20.14
CA THR A 11 -21.46 5.27 -19.74
C THR A 11 -21.19 3.89 -19.15
N ALA A 12 -21.71 3.63 -17.95
CA ALA A 12 -21.56 2.36 -17.27
C ALA A 12 -22.88 1.94 -16.63
N SER A 13 -23.16 0.63 -16.65
CA SER A 13 -24.25 0.04 -15.88
C SER A 13 -23.73 -0.37 -14.51
N LEU A 14 -24.35 0.15 -13.46
CA LEU A 14 -23.97 -0.11 -12.07
C LEU A 14 -25.19 -0.63 -11.30
N ASP A 15 -24.92 -1.49 -10.32
CA ASP A 15 -25.94 -1.92 -9.35
C ASP A 15 -26.51 -0.72 -8.58
N ALA A 16 -27.80 -0.80 -8.22
CA ALA A 16 -28.50 0.27 -7.52
C ALA A 16 -27.88 0.58 -6.15
N GLY A 17 -27.37 -0.43 -5.44
CA GLY A 17 -26.64 -0.27 -4.18
C GLY A 17 -25.33 0.50 -4.37
N VAL A 18 -24.61 0.26 -5.45
CA VAL A 18 -23.38 1.00 -5.80
C VAL A 18 -23.69 2.47 -6.09
N VAL A 19 -24.77 2.75 -6.82
CA VAL A 19 -25.21 4.14 -7.08
C VAL A 19 -25.55 4.85 -5.77
N LYS A 20 -26.26 4.18 -4.86
CA LYS A 20 -26.57 4.73 -3.52
C LYS A 20 -25.31 5.01 -2.71
N ALA A 21 -24.34 4.09 -2.71
CA ALA A 21 -23.07 4.30 -2.01
C ALA A 21 -22.28 5.49 -2.56
N LEU A 22 -22.29 5.70 -3.88
CA LEU A 22 -21.68 6.87 -4.53
C LEU A 22 -22.37 8.18 -4.12
N ASP A 23 -23.70 8.18 -4.03
CA ASP A 23 -24.45 9.35 -3.55
C ASP A 23 -24.12 9.69 -2.10
N ASP A 24 -24.07 8.68 -1.24
CA ASP A 24 -23.72 8.86 0.17
C ASP A 24 -22.27 9.33 0.33
N LEU A 25 -21.35 8.81 -0.47
CA LEU A 25 -19.97 9.28 -0.51
C LEU A 25 -19.90 10.75 -0.94
N ALA A 26 -20.65 11.13 -1.98
CA ALA A 26 -20.70 12.50 -2.45
C ALA A 26 -21.21 13.45 -1.37
N LYS A 27 -22.31 13.09 -0.69
CA LYS A 27 -22.87 13.87 0.42
C LYS A 27 -21.89 13.99 1.58
N ARG A 28 -21.33 12.88 2.05
CA ARG A 28 -20.41 12.85 3.20
C ARG A 28 -19.15 13.69 2.97
N ARG A 29 -18.65 13.73 1.73
CA ARG A 29 -17.43 14.48 1.37
C ARG A 29 -17.69 15.84 0.72
N GLY A 30 -18.95 16.30 0.67
CA GLY A 30 -19.31 17.58 0.06
C GLY A 30 -18.94 17.68 -1.43
N LEU A 31 -18.96 16.55 -2.15
CA LEU A 31 -18.58 16.50 -3.56
C LEU A 31 -19.72 16.97 -4.45
N SER A 32 -19.39 17.77 -5.46
CA SER A 32 -20.37 18.42 -6.34
C SER A 32 -21.07 17.50 -7.34
N SER A 33 -20.61 16.25 -7.52
CA SER A 33 -21.23 15.30 -8.46
C SER A 33 -20.88 13.84 -8.18
N ARG A 34 -21.72 12.93 -8.69
CA ARG A 34 -21.42 11.49 -8.73
C ARG A 34 -20.13 11.18 -9.48
N SER A 35 -19.78 11.94 -10.52
CA SER A 35 -18.51 11.77 -11.24
C SER A 35 -17.31 12.07 -10.36
N ARG A 36 -17.37 13.13 -9.52
CA ARG A 36 -16.32 13.43 -8.53
C ARG A 36 -16.21 12.33 -7.47
N ALA A 37 -17.34 11.80 -7.01
CA ALA A 37 -17.37 10.69 -6.07
C ALA A 37 -16.78 9.40 -6.68
N LEU A 38 -17.13 9.11 -7.93
CA LEU A 38 -16.61 7.97 -8.68
C LEU A 38 -15.11 8.09 -8.93
N GLU A 39 -14.64 9.27 -9.35
CA GLU A 39 -13.22 9.57 -9.53
C GLU A 39 -12.44 9.35 -8.23
N ALA A 40 -12.93 9.90 -7.11
CA ALA A 40 -12.30 9.69 -5.80
C ALA A 40 -12.25 8.21 -5.38
N ALA A 41 -13.34 7.46 -5.61
CA ALA A 41 -13.42 6.04 -5.29
C ALA A 41 -12.46 5.20 -6.16
N LEU A 42 -12.40 5.48 -7.46
CA LEU A 42 -11.51 4.79 -8.40
C LEU A 42 -10.04 5.10 -8.11
N SER A 43 -9.70 6.37 -7.85
CA SER A 43 -8.33 6.74 -7.46
C SER A 43 -7.90 6.01 -6.20
N TYR A 44 -8.76 5.98 -5.17
CA TYR A 44 -8.48 5.23 -3.94
C TYR A 44 -8.28 3.74 -4.22
N TRP A 45 -9.17 3.12 -5.00
CA TRP A 45 -9.08 1.71 -5.32
C TRP A 45 -7.81 1.37 -6.09
N ILE A 46 -7.41 2.17 -7.09
CA ILE A 46 -6.17 1.97 -7.86
C ILE A 46 -4.95 2.02 -6.92
N THR A 47 -4.85 3.05 -6.09
CA THR A 47 -3.75 3.17 -5.12
C THR A 47 -3.71 1.99 -4.16
N GLU A 48 -4.87 1.51 -3.71
CA GLU A 48 -4.96 0.35 -2.82
C GLU A 48 -4.54 -0.95 -3.51
N GLN A 49 -4.85 -1.13 -4.81
CA GLN A 49 -4.36 -2.28 -5.58
C GLN A 49 -2.83 -2.24 -5.75
N GLU A 50 -2.26 -1.07 -6.04
CA GLU A 50 -0.81 -0.90 -6.14
C GLU A 50 -0.13 -1.18 -4.80
N ARG A 51 -0.69 -0.67 -3.70
CA ARG A 51 -0.20 -0.93 -2.34
C ARG A 51 -0.15 -2.43 -2.05
N ARG A 52 -1.24 -3.16 -2.31
CA ARG A 52 -1.32 -4.60 -2.08
C ARG A 52 -0.33 -5.38 -2.92
N ARG A 53 -0.16 -5.01 -4.20
CA ARG A 53 0.83 -5.63 -5.08
C ARG A 53 2.25 -5.51 -4.51
N VAL A 54 2.61 -4.32 -4.02
CA VAL A 54 3.93 -4.10 -3.39
C VAL A 54 4.05 -4.93 -2.11
N GLU A 55 3.00 -5.00 -1.28
CA GLU A 55 3.02 -5.82 -0.07
C GLU A 55 3.23 -7.31 -0.38
N GLU A 56 2.56 -7.84 -1.40
CA GLU A 56 2.73 -9.22 -1.87
C GLU A 56 4.16 -9.48 -2.38
N GLU A 57 4.75 -8.53 -3.12
CA GLU A 57 6.12 -8.63 -3.62
C GLU A 57 7.15 -8.61 -2.47
N VAL A 58 6.93 -7.73 -1.48
CA VAL A 58 7.76 -7.66 -0.27
C VAL A 58 7.64 -8.96 0.55
N GLU A 59 6.43 -9.48 0.72
CA GLU A 59 6.22 -10.75 1.42
C GLU A 59 6.91 -11.91 0.67
N ALA A 60 6.81 -11.95 -0.66
CA ALA A 60 7.48 -12.96 -1.49
C ALA A 60 9.01 -12.85 -1.38
N TYR A 61 9.56 -11.63 -1.39
CA TYR A 61 10.99 -11.37 -1.22
C TYR A 61 11.51 -11.93 0.11
N TYR A 62 10.87 -11.60 1.23
CA TYR A 62 11.29 -12.10 2.54
C TYR A 62 11.00 -13.59 2.74
N ARG A 63 9.90 -14.12 2.19
CA ARG A 63 9.58 -15.56 2.28
C ARG A 63 10.56 -16.42 1.46
N GLY A 64 11.06 -15.89 0.33
CA GLY A 64 12.03 -16.56 -0.54
C GLY A 64 13.46 -16.65 0.02
N ARG A 65 13.81 -15.88 1.05
CA ARG A 65 15.19 -15.74 1.53
C ARG A 65 15.53 -16.58 2.77
N THR A 66 14.74 -17.61 3.02
CA THR A 66 14.67 -18.34 4.30
C THR A 66 15.87 -19.24 4.64
N GLY A 67 16.81 -19.51 3.73
CA GLY A 67 18.00 -20.33 4.02
C GLY A 67 19.26 -19.52 4.37
N ARG A 68 19.56 -18.51 3.54
CA ARG A 68 20.83 -17.76 3.64
C ARG A 68 20.75 -16.60 4.63
N GLU A 69 19.63 -15.87 4.70
CA GLU A 69 19.48 -14.77 5.66
C GLU A 69 19.37 -15.25 7.11
N LYS A 70 18.68 -16.36 7.39
CA LYS A 70 18.66 -16.94 8.74
C LYS A 70 20.06 -17.32 9.24
N ARG A 71 20.94 -17.69 8.32
CA ARG A 71 22.34 -18.01 8.63
C ARG A 71 23.15 -16.73 8.84
N GLU A 72 22.98 -15.72 7.99
CA GLU A 72 23.60 -14.40 8.18
C GLU A 72 23.14 -13.78 9.52
N ASP A 73 21.84 -13.78 9.85
CA ASP A 73 21.30 -13.31 11.14
C ASP A 73 21.90 -14.05 12.34
N LYS A 74 22.07 -15.38 12.23
CA LYS A 74 22.73 -16.17 13.27
C LYS A 74 24.20 -15.78 13.43
N GLU A 75 24.91 -15.59 12.32
CA GLU A 75 26.31 -15.16 12.31
C GLU A 75 26.46 -13.74 12.90
N TRP A 76 25.54 -12.81 12.60
CA TRP A 76 25.50 -11.47 13.19
C TRP A 76 25.13 -11.47 14.68
N ALA A 77 24.18 -12.29 15.12
CA ALA A 77 23.83 -12.46 16.53
C ALA A 77 24.99 -13.06 17.35
N GLU A 78 25.68 -14.05 16.78
CA GLU A 78 26.88 -14.63 17.38
C GLU A 78 28.04 -13.63 17.43
N PHE A 79 28.23 -12.81 16.39
CA PHE A 79 29.24 -11.76 16.38
C PHE A 79 28.94 -10.69 17.44
N THR A 80 27.70 -10.21 17.53
CA THR A 80 27.29 -9.16 18.49
C THR A 80 27.38 -9.63 19.94
N SER A 81 27.03 -10.89 20.21
CA SER A 81 27.17 -11.49 21.54
C SER A 81 28.64 -11.69 21.96
N ARG A 82 29.52 -12.04 21.02
CA ARG A 82 30.97 -12.12 21.26
C ARG A 82 31.57 -10.72 21.52
N SER A 83 31.17 -9.73 20.74
CA SER A 83 31.64 -8.34 20.91
C SER A 83 31.16 -7.72 22.23
N SER A 84 29.93 -8.02 22.66
CA SER A 84 29.40 -7.54 23.96
C SER A 84 30.14 -8.16 25.16
N ARG A 85 30.65 -9.40 25.03
CA ARG A 85 31.50 -10.02 26.07
C ARG A 85 32.91 -9.46 26.11
N HIS A 86 33.39 -8.86 25.03
CA HIS A 86 34.70 -8.18 24.99
C HIS A 86 34.62 -6.73 25.50
N LEU A 87 33.46 -6.08 25.37
CA LEU A 87 33.25 -4.71 25.86
C LEU A 87 32.90 -4.62 27.36
N GLY A 88 32.57 -5.73 28.02
CA GLY A 88 32.33 -5.80 29.47
C GLY A 88 33.52 -6.24 30.32
N ALA A 89 34.72 -6.30 29.73
CA ALA A 89 35.96 -6.68 30.43
C ALA A 89 36.89 -5.47 30.70
N ASP A 90 36.47 -4.27 30.31
CA ASP A 90 37.16 -2.98 30.54
C ASP A 90 36.31 -2.03 31.42
N GLU A 91 35.60 -2.57 32.43
CA GLU A 91 35.01 -1.78 33.53
C GLU A 91 35.57 -2.22 34.89
#